data_AF-A0A4Q7Z0L2-F1
#
_entry.id   AF-A0A4Q7Z0L2-F1
#
_cell.length_a   1.000
_cell.length_b   1.000
_cell.length_c   1.000
_cell.angle_alpha   90.00
_cell.angle_beta   90.00
_cell.angle_gamma   90.00
#
_symmetry.space_group_name_H-M   'P 1'
#
loop_
_entity.id
_entity.type
_entity.pdbx_description
1 polymer ?
#
loop_
_entity_poly.entity_id
_entity_poly.type
_entity_poly.pdbx_seq_one_letter_code
_entity_poly.pdbx_strand_id
1 'polypeptide(L)'
;MQTHFIYDRPLRYVHSCVLTEPRYTGKERDTESGLDYFGARFYGSSMGRFMSPDWSAKVAPVPYAKLGDPQSLNLYAYVGNNPLSKFDPDGHVGKCEGDTAQCGADLAKLVPGTKVGADGTVIKAGLLQRIWNHLDGNGAGTSLVSSIVNTSTVIHISTDPGSRNGSTAGDAANVFIKYDPTGSTNQARTGPGNSAIAAADEPGQVTLGHELIHATHIANGTIDYGLGVHSFSDPTGNYQERWRTEEFRTVGFQWFTQPGDITEQKLRHPFGLNDRATYTNPDNWTPQP
;
A
#
# COMPACT_ATOMS: atom_id res chain seq x y z
N MET A 1 -12.47 14.31 -56.51
CA MET A 1 -12.82 15.60 -55.88
C MET A 1 -14.15 15.40 -55.17
N GLN A 2 -14.21 15.78 -53.89
CA GLN A 2 -15.38 16.00 -53.05
C GLN A 2 -16.32 14.84 -52.66
N THR A 3 -16.16 14.49 -51.37
CA THR A 3 -17.15 14.03 -50.39
C THR A 3 -18.52 14.72 -50.47
N HIS A 4 -19.60 13.99 -50.15
CA HIS A 4 -20.75 14.46 -49.35
C HIS A 4 -21.44 13.25 -48.68
N PHE A 5 -21.63 13.31 -47.36
CA PHE A 5 -22.42 12.40 -46.53
C PHE A 5 -23.87 12.89 -46.44
N ILE A 6 -24.89 12.01 -46.54
CA ILE A 6 -26.25 12.24 -45.98
C ILE A 6 -26.84 10.89 -45.49
N TYR A 7 -27.27 10.87 -44.23
CA TYR A 7 -27.90 9.77 -43.48
C TYR A 7 -29.35 9.48 -43.90
N ASP A 8 -29.82 8.21 -43.83
CA ASP A 8 -31.14 7.86 -43.26
C ASP A 8 -31.34 6.34 -42.92
N ARG A 9 -31.51 6.05 -41.61
CA ARG A 9 -32.34 5.03 -40.85
C ARG A 9 -32.25 3.51 -41.09
N PRO A 10 -32.85 2.69 -40.18
CA PRO A 10 -32.73 2.63 -38.72
C PRO A 10 -32.33 1.22 -38.28
N LEU A 11 -31.38 1.05 -37.35
CA LEU A 11 -31.12 -0.27 -36.76
C LEU A 11 -31.28 -0.22 -35.25
N ARG A 12 -32.17 -1.11 -34.81
CA ARG A 12 -32.57 -1.38 -33.43
C ARG A 12 -31.35 -1.43 -32.52
N TYR A 13 -31.33 -0.54 -31.53
CA TYR A 13 -30.32 -0.57 -30.49
C TYR A 13 -30.64 -1.72 -29.53
N VAL A 14 -30.12 -2.91 -29.84
CA VAL A 14 -29.93 -3.95 -28.83
C VAL A 14 -28.51 -3.73 -28.33
N HIS A 15 -28.35 -3.05 -27.20
CA HIS A 15 -27.10 -3.09 -26.43
C HIS A 15 -26.96 -4.53 -25.92
N SER A 16 -26.53 -5.45 -26.78
CA SER A 16 -25.82 -6.62 -26.30
C SER A 16 -24.51 -6.05 -25.76
N CYS A 17 -24.46 -5.84 -24.45
CA CYS A 17 -23.20 -5.65 -23.76
C CYS A 17 -22.34 -6.85 -24.11
N VAL A 18 -21.40 -6.68 -25.06
CA VAL A 18 -20.35 -7.64 -25.29
C VAL A 18 -19.55 -7.62 -24.01
N LEU A 19 -19.80 -8.58 -23.12
CA LEU A 19 -18.86 -8.92 -22.07
C LEU A 19 -17.57 -9.27 -22.80
N THR A 20 -16.53 -8.46 -22.63
CA THR A 20 -15.20 -8.76 -23.13
C THR A 20 -14.78 -10.09 -22.51
N GLU A 21 -14.77 -11.17 -23.29
CA GLU A 21 -14.35 -12.48 -22.79
C GLU A 21 -12.92 -12.38 -22.25
N PRO A 22 -12.64 -12.85 -21.01
CA PRO A 22 -11.30 -12.87 -20.47
C PRO A 22 -10.40 -13.74 -21.35
N ARG A 23 -9.23 -13.21 -21.73
CA ARG A 23 -8.27 -13.94 -22.59
C ARG A 23 -7.01 -14.33 -21.80
N TYR A 24 -5.83 -14.15 -22.38
CA TYR A 24 -4.55 -14.58 -21.82
C TYR A 24 -4.47 -14.18 -20.34
N THR A 25 -4.14 -15.16 -19.48
CA THR A 25 -4.08 -15.03 -18.01
C THR A 25 -5.34 -14.47 -17.30
N GLY A 26 -6.52 -14.51 -17.95
CA GLY A 26 -7.79 -14.10 -17.37
C GLY A 26 -8.07 -12.59 -17.42
N LYS A 27 -7.29 -11.83 -18.20
CA LYS A 27 -7.44 -10.37 -18.32
C LYS A 27 -8.43 -9.95 -19.40
N GLU A 28 -9.08 -8.81 -19.18
CA GLU A 28 -9.99 -8.19 -20.15
C GLU A 28 -9.19 -7.79 -21.39
N ARG A 29 -9.65 -8.24 -22.57
CA ARG A 29 -9.09 -7.81 -23.84
C ARG A 29 -9.94 -6.70 -24.42
N ASP A 30 -9.31 -5.57 -24.71
CA ASP A 30 -9.92 -4.55 -25.53
C ASP A 30 -10.07 -5.09 -26.97
N THR A 31 -11.32 -5.16 -27.45
CA THR A 31 -11.64 -5.68 -28.78
C THR A 31 -11.21 -4.75 -29.90
N GLU A 32 -11.03 -3.45 -29.63
CA GLU A 32 -10.61 -2.48 -30.64
C GLU A 32 -9.10 -2.54 -30.91
N SER A 33 -8.28 -2.63 -29.85
CA SER A 33 -6.82 -2.69 -29.97
C SER A 33 -6.22 -4.11 -29.97
N GLY A 34 -6.96 -5.11 -29.49
CA GLY A 34 -6.47 -6.48 -29.30
C GLY A 34 -5.49 -6.63 -28.13
N LEU A 35 -5.38 -5.63 -27.26
CA LEU A 35 -4.48 -5.60 -26.10
C LEU A 35 -5.17 -6.10 -24.83
N ASP A 36 -4.42 -6.77 -23.96
CA ASP A 36 -4.89 -7.22 -22.65
C ASP A 36 -4.66 -6.13 -21.59
N TYR A 37 -5.68 -5.79 -20.82
CA TYR A 37 -5.59 -4.76 -19.77
C TYR A 37 -5.15 -5.36 -18.43
N PHE A 38 -3.95 -4.99 -17.98
CA PHE A 38 -3.34 -5.43 -16.71
C PHE A 38 -3.42 -4.35 -15.61
N GLY A 39 -4.35 -3.40 -15.73
CA GLY A 39 -4.52 -2.30 -14.76
C GLY A 39 -3.49 -1.19 -14.93
N ALA A 40 -2.21 -1.50 -14.68
CA ALA A 40 -1.11 -0.53 -14.78
C ALA A 40 -0.60 -0.32 -16.22
N ARG A 41 -0.75 -1.34 -17.08
CA ARG A 41 -0.24 -1.36 -18.46
C ARG A 41 -1.15 -2.18 -19.39
N PHE A 42 -1.04 -1.92 -20.68
CA PHE A 42 -1.61 -2.76 -21.73
C PHE A 42 -0.58 -3.77 -22.21
N TYR A 43 -0.97 -5.03 -22.36
CA TYR A 43 -0.10 -6.13 -22.78
C TYR A 43 -0.46 -6.60 -24.18
N GLY A 44 0.53 -6.66 -25.06
CA GLY A 44 0.37 -7.17 -26.42
C GLY A 44 0.68 -8.66 -26.49
N SER A 45 -0.33 -9.52 -26.37
CA SER A 45 -0.12 -10.98 -26.37
C SER A 45 0.53 -11.52 -27.65
N SER A 46 0.32 -10.85 -28.80
CA SER A 46 0.96 -11.19 -30.08
C SER A 46 2.46 -10.87 -30.10
N MET A 47 2.91 -9.95 -29.26
CA MET A 47 4.31 -9.47 -29.21
C MET A 47 5.06 -9.94 -27.95
N GLY A 48 4.37 -10.55 -26.99
CA GLY A 48 4.94 -11.09 -25.75
C GLY A 48 5.52 -10.02 -24.82
N ARG A 49 5.01 -8.79 -24.86
CA ARG A 49 5.54 -7.63 -24.12
C ARG A 49 4.46 -6.61 -23.78
N PHE A 50 4.75 -5.77 -22.79
CA PHE A 50 3.92 -4.59 -22.50
C PHE A 50 4.05 -3.54 -23.61
N MET A 51 2.99 -2.77 -23.82
CA MET A 51 2.93 -1.68 -24.80
C MET A 51 3.52 -0.37 -24.28
N SER A 52 3.72 -0.30 -22.96
CA SER A 52 4.39 0.81 -22.29
C SER A 52 5.50 0.26 -21.39
N PRO A 53 6.59 1.01 -21.21
CA PRO A 53 7.61 0.64 -20.25
C PRO A 53 7.00 0.62 -18.85
N ASP A 54 7.59 -0.18 -17.95
CA ASP A 54 7.32 -0.04 -16.52
C ASP A 54 7.57 1.40 -16.07
N TRP A 55 6.69 1.92 -15.22
CA TRP A 55 6.71 3.31 -14.81
C TRP A 55 6.69 3.42 -13.29
N SER A 56 7.48 4.35 -12.76
CA SER A 56 7.48 4.69 -11.33
C SER A 56 7.03 6.11 -11.09
N ALA A 57 6.40 6.34 -9.94
CA ALA A 57 6.01 7.68 -9.49
C ALA A 57 7.23 8.60 -9.28
N LYS A 58 8.42 8.04 -9.03
CA LYS A 58 9.70 8.76 -9.04
C LYS A 58 10.31 8.70 -10.43
N VAL A 59 10.82 9.83 -10.93
CA VAL A 59 11.51 9.86 -12.23
C VAL A 59 12.84 9.11 -12.10
N ALA A 60 12.94 7.95 -12.73
CA ALA A 60 14.16 7.15 -12.83
C ALA A 60 14.38 6.70 -14.29
N PRO A 61 15.62 6.62 -14.80
CA PRO A 61 15.89 6.22 -16.18
C PRO A 61 15.47 4.78 -16.50
N VAL A 62 15.63 3.86 -15.54
CA VAL A 62 15.22 2.45 -15.63
C VAL A 62 14.51 2.05 -14.32
N PRO A 63 13.24 2.45 -14.14
CA PRO A 63 12.52 2.15 -12.92
C PRO A 63 12.48 0.65 -12.66
N TYR A 64 12.66 0.26 -11.39
CA TYR A 64 12.64 -1.13 -10.91
C TYR A 64 13.73 -2.07 -11.46
N ALA A 65 14.68 -1.58 -12.26
CA ALA A 65 15.75 -2.41 -12.79
C ALA A 65 16.89 -2.62 -11.78
N LYS A 66 17.42 -3.85 -11.74
CA LYS A 66 18.63 -4.23 -10.99
C LYS A 66 19.81 -4.18 -11.96
N LEU A 67 20.74 -3.24 -11.75
CA LEU A 67 21.90 -3.06 -12.65
C LEU A 67 22.80 -4.31 -12.76
N GLY A 68 22.76 -5.22 -11.78
CA GLY A 68 23.46 -6.51 -11.80
C GLY A 68 22.71 -7.64 -12.51
N ASP A 69 21.46 -7.42 -12.92
CA ASP A 69 20.64 -8.37 -13.68
C ASP A 69 20.24 -7.72 -15.02
N PRO A 70 20.96 -8.03 -16.12
CA PRO A 70 20.68 -7.46 -17.43
C PRO A 70 19.25 -7.69 -17.92
N GLN A 71 18.58 -8.74 -17.45
CA GLN A 71 17.22 -9.06 -17.86
C GLN A 71 16.17 -8.13 -17.22
N SER A 72 16.49 -7.56 -16.06
CA SER A 72 15.63 -6.59 -15.35
C SER A 72 15.65 -5.18 -15.98
N LEU A 73 16.60 -4.89 -16.87
CA LEU A 73 16.69 -3.60 -17.58
C LEU A 73 15.64 -3.46 -18.70
N ASN A 74 15.00 -4.57 -19.09
CA ASN A 74 13.95 -4.55 -20.11
C ASN A 74 12.58 -4.24 -19.48
N LEU A 75 12.24 -2.95 -19.43
CA LEU A 75 10.99 -2.43 -18.86
C LEU A 75 9.72 -2.88 -19.60
N TYR A 76 9.85 -3.52 -20.76
CA TYR A 76 8.75 -4.04 -21.56
C TYR A 76 8.56 -5.56 -21.37
N ALA A 77 9.50 -6.24 -20.69
CA ALA A 77 9.49 -7.69 -20.56
C ALA A 77 8.34 -8.16 -19.67
N TYR A 78 7.63 -9.20 -20.13
CA TYR A 78 6.66 -9.91 -19.32
C TYR A 78 7.38 -11.03 -18.54
N VAL A 79 7.37 -10.91 -17.21
CA VAL A 79 7.93 -11.87 -16.25
C VAL A 79 9.38 -12.29 -16.53
N GLY A 80 10.21 -11.35 -16.99
CA GLY A 80 11.61 -11.62 -17.35
C GLY A 80 11.76 -12.62 -18.49
N ASN A 81 10.82 -12.63 -19.45
CA ASN A 81 10.76 -13.57 -20.58
C ASN A 81 10.60 -15.05 -20.17
N ASN A 82 10.02 -15.35 -19.01
CA ASN A 82 9.75 -16.72 -18.57
C ASN A 82 8.25 -16.97 -18.29
N PRO A 83 7.37 -16.90 -19.31
CA PRO A 83 5.92 -17.01 -19.16
C PRO A 83 5.41 -18.45 -18.95
N LEU A 84 6.29 -19.46 -19.02
CA LEU A 84 5.91 -20.87 -18.87
C LEU A 84 6.00 -21.35 -17.42
N SER A 85 6.89 -20.75 -16.62
CA SER A 85 7.07 -21.09 -15.20
C SER A 85 6.69 -19.95 -14.25
N LYS A 86 6.46 -18.75 -14.78
CA LYS A 86 6.08 -17.58 -14.02
C LYS A 86 4.81 -16.97 -14.58
N PHE A 87 3.91 -16.62 -13.67
CA PHE A 87 2.62 -16.02 -13.94
C PHE A 87 2.61 -14.66 -13.23
N ASP A 88 2.12 -13.62 -13.89
CA ASP A 88 1.94 -12.28 -13.32
C ASP A 88 0.42 -12.04 -13.14
N PRO A 89 -0.15 -12.36 -11.96
CA PRO A 89 -1.60 -12.32 -11.73
C PRO A 89 -2.20 -10.93 -11.84
N ASP A 90 -1.42 -9.87 -11.67
CA ASP A 90 -1.88 -8.50 -11.39
C ASP A 90 -0.82 -7.40 -11.58
N GLY A 91 0.44 -7.74 -11.81
CA GLY A 91 1.52 -6.80 -11.62
C GLY A 91 1.72 -6.51 -10.13
N HIS A 92 2.02 -7.57 -9.36
CA HIS A 92 2.43 -7.57 -7.95
C HIS A 92 1.31 -7.25 -6.93
N VAL A 93 1.22 -8.05 -5.85
CA VAL A 93 0.10 -7.99 -4.89
C VAL A 93 0.51 -8.06 -3.43
N GLY A 94 -0.26 -7.38 -2.58
CA GLY A 94 -0.39 -7.72 -1.17
C GLY A 94 -1.13 -9.06 -1.02
N LYS A 95 -0.60 -9.96 -0.20
CA LYS A 95 -1.18 -11.27 0.11
C LYS A 95 -1.36 -11.44 1.60
N CYS A 96 -2.58 -11.66 2.03
CA CYS A 96 -2.85 -12.19 3.37
C CYS A 96 -2.49 -13.68 3.40
N GLU A 97 -1.75 -14.08 4.43
CA GLU A 97 -1.32 -15.46 4.68
C GLU A 97 -1.75 -15.91 6.08
N GLY A 98 -1.93 -17.22 6.25
CA GLY A 98 -2.47 -17.77 7.50
C GLY A 98 -3.95 -17.44 7.66
N ASP A 99 -4.30 -16.63 8.66
CA ASP A 99 -5.69 -16.21 8.91
C ASP A 99 -6.12 -15.09 7.95
N THR A 100 -6.45 -15.49 6.72
CA THR A 100 -6.88 -14.57 5.66
C THR A 100 -8.20 -13.86 5.99
N ALA A 101 -9.05 -14.46 6.82
CA ALA A 101 -10.31 -13.86 7.25
C ALA A 101 -10.07 -12.69 8.20
N GLN A 102 -9.23 -12.88 9.22
CA GLN A 102 -8.86 -11.82 10.15
C GLN A 102 -8.08 -10.71 9.44
N CYS A 103 -7.10 -11.06 8.61
CA CYS A 103 -6.36 -10.10 7.78
C CYS A 103 -7.29 -9.26 6.88
N GLY A 104 -8.24 -9.90 6.21
CA GLY A 104 -9.24 -9.21 5.40
C GLY A 104 -10.16 -8.32 6.23
N ALA A 105 -10.56 -8.75 7.42
CA ALA A 105 -11.39 -7.94 8.32
C ALA A 105 -10.66 -6.68 8.79
N ASP A 106 -9.38 -6.77 9.15
CA ASP A 106 -8.60 -5.62 9.62
C ASP A 106 -8.27 -4.66 8.47
N LEU A 107 -7.96 -5.17 7.26
CA LEU A 107 -7.84 -4.36 6.06
C LEU A 107 -9.15 -3.64 5.69
N ALA A 108 -10.30 -4.30 5.87
CA ALA A 108 -11.61 -3.70 5.62
C ALA A 108 -11.99 -2.63 6.66
N LYS A 109 -11.53 -2.77 7.92
CA LYS A 109 -11.64 -1.71 8.93
C LYS A 109 -10.77 -0.50 8.56
N LEU A 110 -9.54 -0.74 8.09
CA LEU A 110 -8.63 0.32 7.67
C LEU A 110 -9.12 1.04 6.40
N VAL A 111 -9.70 0.29 5.47
CA VAL A 111 -10.21 0.79 4.20
C VAL A 111 -11.50 0.06 3.84
N PRO A 112 -12.66 0.68 4.12
CA PRO A 112 -13.95 0.11 3.75
C PRO A 112 -14.01 -0.28 2.27
N GLY A 113 -14.48 -1.50 2.01
CA GLY A 113 -14.59 -2.07 0.66
C GLY A 113 -13.36 -2.81 0.14
N THR A 114 -12.26 -2.85 0.91
CA THR A 114 -11.15 -3.78 0.64
C THR A 114 -11.61 -5.22 0.88
N LYS A 115 -11.19 -6.13 0.02
CA LYS A 115 -11.53 -7.57 0.09
C LYS A 115 -10.27 -8.40 -0.01
N VAL A 116 -10.37 -9.68 0.38
CA VAL A 116 -9.32 -10.67 0.21
C VAL A 116 -9.89 -11.83 -0.58
N GLY A 117 -9.20 -12.23 -1.65
CA GLY A 117 -9.55 -13.38 -2.48
C GLY A 117 -9.36 -14.70 -1.73
N ALA A 118 -9.92 -15.79 -2.28
CA ALA A 118 -9.75 -17.12 -1.69
C ALA A 118 -8.28 -17.60 -1.65
N ASP A 119 -7.44 -17.02 -2.51
CA ASP A 119 -6.00 -17.22 -2.60
C ASP A 119 -5.18 -16.28 -1.70
N GLY A 120 -5.85 -15.48 -0.85
CA GLY A 120 -5.21 -14.50 0.02
C GLY A 120 -4.89 -13.15 -0.65
N THR A 121 -5.18 -12.98 -1.94
CA THR A 121 -4.86 -11.75 -2.68
C THR A 121 -5.69 -10.57 -2.19
N VAL A 122 -5.04 -9.45 -1.85
CA VAL A 122 -5.70 -8.21 -1.42
C VAL A 122 -6.28 -7.48 -2.63
N ILE A 123 -7.57 -7.18 -2.56
CA ILE A 123 -8.33 -6.49 -3.61
C ILE A 123 -8.75 -5.13 -3.08
N LYS A 124 -8.22 -4.06 -3.70
CA LYS A 124 -8.56 -2.68 -3.35
C LYS A 124 -10.05 -2.38 -3.54
N ALA A 125 -10.56 -1.45 -2.74
CA ALA A 125 -11.92 -0.94 -2.88
C ALA A 125 -12.19 -0.40 -4.30
N GLY A 126 -13.43 -0.56 -4.78
CA GLY A 126 -13.86 -0.03 -6.08
C GLY A 126 -13.79 1.50 -6.15
N LEU A 127 -13.76 2.07 -7.36
CA LEU A 127 -13.56 3.51 -7.58
C LEU A 127 -14.52 4.40 -6.77
N LEU A 128 -15.84 4.11 -6.80
CA LEU A 128 -16.83 4.87 -6.05
C LEU A 128 -16.57 4.79 -4.54
N GLN A 129 -16.28 3.60 -4.01
CA GLN A 129 -15.97 3.43 -2.60
C GLN A 129 -14.70 4.20 -2.21
N ARG A 130 -13.69 4.27 -3.07
CA ARG A 130 -12.47 5.05 -2.80
C ARG A 130 -12.72 6.55 -2.73
N ILE A 131 -13.66 7.06 -3.55
CA ILE A 131 -14.10 8.45 -3.47
C ILE A 131 -14.80 8.70 -2.12
N TRP A 132 -15.72 7.82 -1.73
CA TRP A 132 -16.39 7.91 -0.42
C TRP A 132 -15.41 7.84 0.74
N ASN A 133 -14.48 6.89 0.71
CA ASN A 133 -13.45 6.75 1.72
C ASN A 133 -12.61 8.03 1.85
N HIS A 134 -12.31 8.73 0.76
CA HIS A 134 -11.58 10.01 0.84
C HIS A 134 -12.39 11.10 1.55
N LEU A 135 -13.70 11.17 1.28
CA LEU A 135 -14.60 12.12 1.92
C LEU A 135 -14.82 11.81 3.41
N ASP A 136 -14.84 10.53 3.77
CA ASP A 136 -15.02 10.05 5.16
C ASP A 136 -13.71 10.05 5.97
N GLY A 137 -12.64 10.67 5.48
CA GLY A 137 -11.34 10.74 6.16
C GLY A 137 -10.45 9.50 6.02
N ASN A 138 -10.94 8.41 5.43
CA ASN A 138 -10.21 7.17 5.14
C ASN A 138 -9.30 7.26 3.88
N GLY A 139 -8.97 8.46 3.42
CA GLY A 139 -8.16 8.69 2.22
C GLY A 139 -6.71 8.19 2.36
N ALA A 140 -6.14 8.30 3.56
CA ALA A 140 -4.79 7.81 3.88
C ALA A 140 -4.72 6.28 3.80
N GLY A 141 -5.65 5.59 4.47
CA GLY A 141 -5.77 4.13 4.38
C GLY A 141 -6.01 3.68 2.93
N THR A 142 -6.90 4.35 2.21
CA THR A 142 -7.20 4.02 0.80
C THR A 142 -5.96 4.13 -0.09
N SER A 143 -5.14 5.15 0.13
CA SER A 143 -3.87 5.32 -0.58
C SER A 143 -2.88 4.23 -0.19
N LEU A 144 -2.84 3.82 1.08
CA LEU A 144 -1.95 2.77 1.58
C LEU A 144 -2.26 1.41 0.96
N VAL A 145 -3.54 0.99 1.01
CA VAL A 145 -3.99 -0.26 0.37
C VAL A 145 -3.81 -0.19 -1.14
N SER A 146 -3.96 0.99 -1.75
CA SER A 146 -3.64 1.14 -3.18
C SER A 146 -2.14 0.94 -3.44
N SER A 147 -1.26 1.46 -2.58
CA SER A 147 0.20 1.31 -2.72
C SER A 147 0.64 -0.14 -2.59
N ILE A 148 0.07 -0.92 -1.67
CA ILE A 148 0.43 -2.36 -1.52
C ILE A 148 -0.13 -3.25 -2.63
N VAL A 149 -1.21 -2.83 -3.29
CA VAL A 149 -1.80 -3.58 -4.43
C VAL A 149 -1.14 -3.19 -5.76
N ASN A 150 -0.46 -2.04 -5.84
CA ASN A 150 0.18 -1.59 -7.07
C ASN A 150 1.73 -1.55 -6.98
N THR A 151 2.33 -2.00 -5.87
CA THR A 151 3.79 -1.97 -5.65
C THR A 151 4.48 -3.11 -6.37
N SER A 152 5.70 -2.94 -6.87
CA SER A 152 6.45 -4.00 -7.56
C SER A 152 7.02 -5.11 -6.64
N THR A 153 6.55 -5.20 -5.40
CA THR A 153 7.06 -6.09 -4.36
C THR A 153 5.89 -6.85 -3.78
N VAL A 154 5.97 -8.17 -3.65
CA VAL A 154 4.90 -8.93 -3.01
C VAL A 154 4.97 -8.66 -1.50
N ILE A 155 3.87 -8.17 -0.94
CA ILE A 155 3.77 -7.89 0.50
C ILE A 155 2.95 -9.01 1.14
N HIS A 156 3.62 -9.87 1.90
CA HIS A 156 3.03 -10.97 2.64
C HIS A 156 2.58 -10.46 4.01
N ILE A 157 1.30 -10.61 4.34
CA ILE A 157 0.66 -10.10 5.55
C ILE A 157 0.17 -11.28 6.36
N SER A 158 0.81 -11.53 7.50
CA SER A 158 0.43 -12.60 8.42
C SER A 158 0.01 -12.04 9.78
N THR A 159 -1.06 -12.59 10.34
CA THR A 159 -1.44 -12.35 11.73
C THR A 159 -0.59 -13.21 12.67
N ASP A 160 -0.11 -12.64 13.76
CA ASP A 160 0.70 -13.33 14.78
C ASP A 160 0.28 -12.86 16.20
N PRO A 161 -0.82 -13.38 16.75
CA PRO A 161 -1.35 -12.93 18.05
C PRO A 161 -0.34 -13.09 19.19
N GLY A 162 -0.16 -12.03 19.99
CA GLY A 162 0.78 -12.00 21.11
C GLY A 162 2.26 -11.85 20.72
N SER A 163 2.56 -11.65 19.44
CA SER A 163 3.92 -11.52 18.92
C SER A 163 4.36 -10.06 18.78
N ARG A 164 5.67 -9.85 18.55
CA ARG A 164 6.17 -8.51 18.20
C ARG A 164 5.75 -8.19 16.77
N ASN A 165 5.14 -7.02 16.60
CA ASN A 165 4.82 -6.48 15.27
C ASN A 165 6.11 -6.16 14.53
N GLY A 166 6.12 -6.38 13.22
CA GLY A 166 7.26 -5.97 12.41
C GLY A 166 7.12 -6.29 10.94
N SER A 167 7.74 -5.42 10.16
CA SER A 167 7.95 -5.55 8.72
C SER A 167 9.39 -5.88 8.43
N THR A 168 9.62 -6.94 7.66
CA THR A 168 10.96 -7.41 7.32
C THR A 168 11.10 -7.56 5.81
N ALA A 169 12.25 -7.11 5.29
CA ALA A 169 12.61 -7.36 3.91
C ALA A 169 12.93 -8.86 3.73
N GLY A 170 12.36 -9.46 2.69
CA GLY A 170 12.69 -10.80 2.23
C GLY A 170 13.85 -10.80 1.24
N ASP A 171 13.82 -11.73 0.28
CA ASP A 171 14.57 -11.59 -0.96
C ASP A 171 14.06 -10.37 -1.75
N ALA A 172 14.80 -9.97 -2.80
CA ALA A 172 14.65 -8.69 -3.47
C ALA A 172 13.33 -8.48 -4.28
N ALA A 173 12.26 -9.20 -3.95
CA ALA A 173 10.91 -9.07 -4.48
C ALA A 173 9.81 -9.21 -3.40
N ASN A 174 10.15 -9.51 -2.14
CA ASN A 174 9.17 -9.81 -1.10
C ASN A 174 9.39 -9.01 0.18
N VAL A 175 8.30 -8.63 0.84
CA VAL A 175 8.28 -8.04 2.19
C VAL A 175 7.30 -8.83 3.04
N PHE A 176 7.71 -9.15 4.27
CA PHE A 176 6.91 -9.93 5.20
C PHE A 176 6.49 -9.06 6.37
N ILE A 177 5.19 -8.98 6.60
CA ILE A 177 4.54 -8.32 7.72
C ILE A 177 4.02 -9.37 8.68
N LYS A 178 4.34 -9.19 9.96
CA LYS A 178 3.68 -9.87 11.06
C LYS A 178 3.07 -8.83 11.98
N TYR A 179 1.80 -8.99 12.31
CA TYR A 179 1.11 -8.09 13.22
C TYR A 179 0.14 -8.84 14.13
N ASP A 180 -0.07 -8.30 15.33
CA ASP A 180 -1.06 -8.79 16.27
C ASP A 180 -2.43 -8.16 15.95
N PRO A 181 -3.42 -8.96 15.49
CA PRO A 181 -4.75 -8.44 15.18
C PRO A 181 -5.55 -8.04 16.43
N THR A 182 -5.12 -8.45 17.62
CA THR A 182 -5.73 -8.00 18.88
C THR A 182 -5.35 -6.56 19.23
N GLY A 183 -4.34 -6.01 18.54
CA GLY A 183 -3.82 -4.68 18.80
C GLY A 183 -2.68 -4.68 19.82
N SER A 184 -2.21 -3.48 20.13
CA SER A 184 -1.11 -3.28 21.05
C SER A 184 -1.63 -2.73 22.38
N THR A 185 -1.54 -3.53 23.44
CA THR A 185 -1.99 -3.10 24.78
C THR A 185 -0.97 -2.15 25.41
N ASN A 186 -1.39 -0.95 25.79
CA ASN A 186 -0.60 0.04 26.53
C ASN A 186 0.73 0.52 25.89
N GLN A 187 0.96 0.29 24.59
CA GLN A 187 2.22 0.70 23.94
C GLN A 187 2.11 2.05 23.25
N ALA A 188 0.94 2.41 22.70
CA ALA A 188 0.77 3.72 22.10
C ALA A 188 0.87 4.77 23.20
N ARG A 189 1.60 5.84 22.94
CA ARG A 189 1.70 6.99 23.85
C ARG A 189 0.96 8.13 23.21
N THR A 190 -0.20 8.48 23.74
CA THR A 190 -1.04 9.56 23.18
C THR A 190 -1.21 10.67 24.19
N GLY A 191 -1.36 11.89 23.69
CA GLY A 191 -1.58 13.07 24.51
C GLY A 191 -2.18 14.20 23.67
N PRO A 192 -3.48 14.49 23.79
CA PRO A 192 -4.08 15.67 23.18
C PRO A 192 -3.97 16.90 24.10
N GLY A 193 -4.02 18.10 23.52
CA GLY A 193 -4.36 19.38 24.17
C GLY A 193 -4.04 19.50 25.66
N ASN A 194 -2.79 19.83 26.01
CA ASN A 194 -2.31 20.01 27.39
C ASN A 194 -2.58 18.83 28.36
N SER A 195 -2.79 17.60 27.87
CA SER A 195 -2.91 16.41 28.72
C SER A 195 -1.58 15.68 28.85
N ALA A 196 -1.37 14.98 29.98
CA ALA A 196 -0.18 14.15 30.19
C ALA A 196 -0.11 13.01 29.15
N ILE A 197 1.11 12.70 28.71
CA ILE A 197 1.34 11.61 27.77
C ILE A 197 1.27 10.28 28.53
N ALA A 198 0.34 9.40 28.13
CA ALA A 198 0.11 8.14 28.82
C ALA A 198 0.04 6.95 27.85
N ALA A 199 0.21 5.74 28.41
CA ALA A 199 -0.10 4.50 27.69
C ALA A 199 -1.55 4.53 27.22
N ALA A 200 -1.77 4.06 26.00
CA ALA A 200 -3.07 3.83 25.41
C ALA A 200 -3.03 2.52 24.62
N ASP A 201 -4.18 1.88 24.54
CA ASP A 201 -4.37 0.72 23.68
C ASP A 201 -4.48 1.18 22.22
N GLU A 202 -3.83 0.42 21.34
CA GLU A 202 -3.88 0.63 19.91
C GLU A 202 -4.67 -0.50 19.23
N PRO A 203 -5.71 -0.19 18.45
CA PRO A 203 -6.46 -1.21 17.72
C PRO A 203 -5.60 -1.93 16.67
N GLY A 204 -5.86 -3.24 16.47
CA GLY A 204 -5.13 -4.08 15.52
C GLY A 204 -5.05 -3.53 14.10
N GLN A 205 -6.08 -2.86 13.59
CA GLN A 205 -6.02 -2.26 12.25
C GLN A 205 -5.05 -1.08 12.14
N VAL A 206 -4.79 -0.36 13.23
CA VAL A 206 -3.79 0.73 13.25
C VAL A 206 -2.39 0.12 13.33
N THR A 207 -2.21 -0.91 14.14
CA THR A 207 -0.96 -1.70 14.18
C THR A 207 -0.64 -2.32 12.82
N LEU A 208 -1.63 -2.89 12.13
CA LEU A 208 -1.49 -3.34 10.74
C LEU A 208 -1.10 -2.18 9.82
N GLY A 209 -1.78 -1.04 9.94
CA GLY A 209 -1.47 0.16 9.16
C GLY A 209 -0.04 0.64 9.33
N HIS A 210 0.48 0.63 10.56
CA HIS A 210 1.86 0.95 10.89
C HIS A 210 2.85 0.06 10.13
N GLU A 211 2.64 -1.25 10.19
CA GLU A 211 3.49 -2.21 9.46
C GLU A 211 3.35 -2.09 7.94
N LEU A 212 2.15 -1.82 7.43
CA LEU A 212 1.97 -1.59 6.00
C LEU A 212 2.74 -0.36 5.51
N ILE A 213 2.83 0.70 6.32
CA ILE A 213 3.65 1.88 5.98
C ILE A 213 5.13 1.48 5.89
N HIS A 214 5.67 0.75 6.87
CA HIS A 214 7.04 0.23 6.78
C HIS A 214 7.23 -0.65 5.55
N ALA A 215 6.29 -1.54 5.25
CA ALA A 215 6.36 -2.38 4.07
C ALA A 215 6.40 -1.57 2.78
N THR A 216 5.65 -0.47 2.68
CA THR A 216 5.76 0.44 1.54
C THR A 216 7.10 1.16 1.47
N HIS A 217 7.68 1.57 2.60
CA HIS A 217 9.01 2.18 2.62
C HIS A 217 10.11 1.19 2.23
N ILE A 218 10.01 -0.07 2.66
CA ILE A 218 10.90 -1.16 2.26
C ILE A 218 10.75 -1.43 0.75
N ALA A 219 9.53 -1.60 0.26
CA ALA A 219 9.25 -1.87 -1.15
C ALA A 219 9.74 -0.73 -2.07
N ASN A 220 9.66 0.52 -1.60
CA ASN A 220 10.14 1.69 -2.32
C ASN A 220 11.64 1.96 -2.14
N GLY A 221 12.34 1.17 -1.32
CA GLY A 221 13.76 1.37 -1.00
C GLY A 221 14.04 2.69 -0.28
N THR A 222 13.07 3.23 0.48
CA THR A 222 13.17 4.51 1.19
C THR A 222 13.31 4.38 2.69
N ILE A 223 13.41 3.15 3.21
CA ILE A 223 13.55 2.91 4.64
C ILE A 223 14.88 3.49 5.16
N ASP A 224 14.81 4.20 6.28
CA ASP A 224 15.99 4.80 6.93
C ASP A 224 16.17 4.25 8.35
N TYR A 225 17.18 3.40 8.52
CA TYR A 225 17.52 2.82 9.82
C TYR A 225 18.37 3.74 10.70
N GLY A 226 18.58 4.99 10.29
CA GLY A 226 19.27 6.02 11.06
C GLY A 226 18.60 6.32 12.39
N LEU A 227 19.34 6.99 13.28
CA LEU A 227 18.80 7.45 14.57
C LEU A 227 18.49 8.94 14.50
N GLY A 228 17.28 9.29 14.91
CA GLY A 228 16.79 10.66 15.04
C GLY A 228 16.56 11.04 16.50
N VAL A 229 16.31 12.33 16.72
CA VAL A 229 15.87 12.86 18.01
C VAL A 229 14.54 13.55 17.82
N HIS A 230 13.51 13.05 18.48
CA HIS A 230 12.18 13.64 18.49
C HIS A 230 11.97 14.38 19.81
N SER A 231 11.60 15.66 19.73
CA SER A 231 11.30 16.49 20.90
C SER A 231 9.79 16.62 21.07
N PHE A 232 9.32 16.49 22.30
CA PHE A 232 7.91 16.58 22.65
C PHE A 232 7.74 17.16 24.06
N SER A 233 6.52 17.56 24.39
CA SER A 233 6.22 18.18 25.67
C SER A 233 4.89 17.67 26.20
N ASP A 234 4.76 17.65 27.52
CA ASP A 234 3.51 17.43 28.22
C ASP A 234 3.43 18.41 29.43
N PRO A 235 2.37 18.37 30.25
CA PRO A 235 2.25 19.25 31.41
C PRO A 235 3.36 19.12 32.46
N THR A 236 4.14 18.04 32.43
CA THR A 236 5.21 17.77 33.38
C THR A 236 6.57 18.29 32.92
N GLY A 237 6.74 18.54 31.62
CA GLY A 237 7.95 19.16 31.09
C GLY A 237 8.19 18.93 29.60
N ASN A 238 9.41 19.27 29.18
CA ASN A 238 9.91 19.03 27.83
C ASN A 238 10.83 17.81 27.84
N TYR A 239 10.72 16.99 26.81
CA TYR A 239 11.44 15.73 26.70
C TYR A 239 11.96 15.50 25.29
N GLN A 240 12.96 14.64 25.19
CA GLN A 240 13.46 14.10 23.93
C GLN A 240 13.50 12.57 23.99
N GLU A 241 13.20 11.94 22.88
CA GLU A 241 13.46 10.52 22.66
C GLU A 241 14.42 10.35 21.47
N ARG A 242 15.34 9.39 21.58
CA ARG A 242 16.27 9.02 20.51
C ARG A 242 15.92 7.63 20.02
N TRP A 243 15.42 7.53 18.79
CA TRP A 243 15.03 6.27 18.19
C TRP A 243 15.22 6.28 16.67
N ARG A 244 14.83 5.20 15.99
CA ARG A 244 14.94 5.07 14.54
C ARG A 244 14.12 6.15 13.82
N THR A 245 14.73 6.83 12.86
CA THR A 245 14.07 7.87 12.04
C THR A 245 12.90 7.31 11.26
N GLU A 246 13.01 6.08 10.76
CA GLU A 246 11.92 5.35 10.10
C GLU A 246 10.68 5.22 10.99
N GLU A 247 10.84 4.93 12.28
CA GLU A 247 9.71 4.79 13.21
C GLU A 247 9.00 6.13 13.43
N PHE A 248 9.79 7.21 13.58
CA PHE A 248 9.25 8.57 13.69
C PHE A 248 8.53 9.02 12.42
N ARG A 249 9.08 8.68 11.25
CA ARG A 249 8.47 8.94 9.94
C ARG A 249 7.16 8.18 9.77
N THR A 250 7.15 6.89 10.11
CA THR A 250 5.96 6.02 10.03
C THR A 250 4.86 6.51 10.96
N VAL A 251 5.19 6.87 12.20
CA VAL A 251 4.21 7.48 13.12
C VAL A 251 3.66 8.79 12.53
N GLY A 252 4.53 9.60 11.95
CA GLY A 252 4.19 10.89 11.35
C GLY A 252 4.66 12.09 12.16
N PHE A 253 5.74 11.95 12.93
CA PHE A 253 6.31 13.08 13.65
C PHE A 253 6.83 14.14 12.70
N GLN A 254 6.54 15.40 13.05
CA GLN A 254 7.00 16.56 12.30
C GLN A 254 8.52 16.49 12.11
N TRP A 255 9.00 16.95 10.96
CA TRP A 255 10.41 16.92 10.53
C TRP A 255 10.96 15.56 10.08
N PHE A 256 10.25 14.46 10.35
CA PHE A 256 10.61 13.13 9.86
C PHE A 256 9.82 12.72 8.61
N THR A 257 8.63 13.28 8.43
CA THR A 257 7.75 13.01 7.28
C THR A 257 8.20 13.72 6.00
N GLN A 258 8.01 13.07 4.85
CA GLN A 258 8.17 13.63 3.52
C GLN A 258 6.80 14.04 2.91
N PRO A 259 6.76 14.99 1.96
CA PRO A 259 5.53 15.32 1.25
C PRO A 259 4.92 14.08 0.58
N GLY A 260 3.64 13.82 0.87
CA GLY A 260 2.92 12.66 0.34
C GLY A 260 3.00 11.39 1.21
N ASP A 261 3.77 11.40 2.31
CA ASP A 261 3.82 10.25 3.21
C ASP A 261 2.44 9.95 3.81
N ILE A 262 2.14 8.65 3.87
CA ILE A 262 1.05 8.10 4.66
C ILE A 262 1.62 7.78 6.03
N THR A 263 0.98 8.26 7.09
CA THR A 263 1.48 8.15 8.45
C THR A 263 0.44 7.50 9.36
N GLU A 264 0.89 6.86 10.43
CA GLU A 264 0.02 6.26 11.44
C GLU A 264 -0.98 7.29 11.97
N GLN A 265 -0.54 8.52 12.28
CA GLN A 265 -1.43 9.61 12.71
C GLN A 265 -2.62 9.82 11.75
N LYS A 266 -2.39 9.81 10.42
CA LYS A 266 -3.48 9.92 9.44
C LYS A 266 -4.40 8.70 9.42
N LEU A 267 -3.91 7.52 9.80
CA LEU A 267 -4.72 6.31 9.95
C LEU A 267 -5.49 6.29 11.26
N ARG A 268 -5.05 7.02 12.29
CA ARG A 268 -5.70 7.11 13.61
C ARG A 268 -6.96 7.97 13.59
N HIS A 269 -6.97 9.07 12.83
CA HIS A 269 -8.06 10.05 12.85
C HIS A 269 -9.45 9.50 12.49
N PRO A 270 -9.61 8.63 11.47
CA PRO A 270 -10.93 8.06 11.15
C PRO A 270 -11.52 7.20 12.27
N PHE A 271 -10.67 6.71 13.19
CA PHE A 271 -11.09 5.95 14.36
C PHE A 271 -11.30 6.81 15.61
N GLY A 272 -11.19 8.13 15.50
CA GLY A 272 -11.30 9.05 16.63
C GLY A 272 -10.18 8.90 17.66
N LEU A 273 -9.05 8.30 17.26
CA LEU A 273 -7.89 8.11 18.13
C LEU A 273 -7.03 9.37 18.14
N ASN A 274 -6.52 9.72 19.32
CA ASN A 274 -5.54 10.79 19.47
C ASN A 274 -4.24 10.45 18.73
N ASP A 275 -3.55 11.49 18.26
CA ASP A 275 -2.21 11.35 17.71
C ASP A 275 -1.27 10.73 18.75
N ARG A 276 -0.38 9.87 18.24
CA ARG A 276 0.72 9.36 19.02
C ARG A 276 1.69 10.52 19.28
N ALA A 277 2.09 10.68 20.54
CA ALA A 277 2.96 11.74 21.02
C ALA A 277 4.42 11.27 21.14
N THR A 278 4.66 9.98 21.41
CA THR A 278 6.01 9.41 21.50
C THR A 278 6.04 7.99 20.96
N TYR A 279 7.20 7.56 20.49
CA TYR A 279 7.39 6.17 20.07
C TYR A 279 7.80 5.27 21.24
N THR A 280 8.71 5.77 22.09
CA THR A 280 9.37 5.01 23.15
C THR A 280 8.69 5.14 24.51
N ASN A 281 9.02 4.23 25.42
CA ASN A 281 8.58 4.28 26.82
C ASN A 281 9.25 5.42 27.60
N PRO A 282 8.61 5.94 28.68
CA PRO A 282 9.13 7.01 29.52
C PRO A 282 10.56 6.83 30.03
N ASP A 283 10.99 5.59 30.27
CA ASP A 283 12.36 5.27 30.70
C ASP A 283 13.44 5.65 29.67
N ASN A 284 13.05 5.89 28.41
CA ASN A 284 13.94 6.31 27.32
C ASN A 284 13.84 7.82 27.02
N TRP A 285 13.07 8.57 27.81
CA TRP A 285 12.90 10.01 27.61
C TRP A 285 13.99 10.77 28.35
N THR A 286 14.62 11.70 27.67
CA THR A 286 15.62 12.60 28.24
C THR A 286 14.98 13.96 28.54
N PRO A 287 14.85 14.37 29.82
CA PRO A 287 14.32 15.68 30.17
C PRO A 287 15.15 16.80 29.54
N GLN A 288 14.48 17.83 29.05
CA GLN A 288 15.09 19.05 28.52
C GLN A 288 14.86 20.23 29.47
N PRO A 289 15.80 21.19 29.53
CA PRO A 289 15.65 22.39 30.32
C PRO A 289 14.45 23.26 29.90
#